data_AF-A0A9X0DK48-F1
#
_entry.id   AF-A0A9X0DK48-F1
#
_cell.length_a   1.000
_cell.length_b   1.000
_cell.length_c   1.000
_cell.angle_alpha   90.00
_cell.angle_beta   90.00
_cell.angle_gamma   90.00
#
_symmetry.space_group_name_H-M   'P 1'
#
loop_
_entity.id
_entity.type
_entity.pdbx_description
1 polymer ?
#
loop_
_entity_poly.entity_id
_entity_poly.type
_entity_poly.pdbx_seq_one_letter_code
_entity_poly.pdbx_strand_id
1 'polypeptide(L)'
;MVGRFYTPEEILAREQNFRDFLEGINFRIPGESYFTLDTFKNECVAAYAENKKCSDPESYTPSRARIERIAHDKRKLDNDPDAFLGKPESFPGPLSMWKHKVRRNYLVDGQTVMVKSGAKSWVVLTPFEESFALFSECHSKETFGEHHGRDTTYEATSANGKRSGLPKNFVMRLIGCCNVCGKRAAVSRKRGREVDGDAEEGSAKRKAEPQPDAYAPLAPAPLALATFDPATFDPAPFDPALFFPALFAPASFAPAPFVP
;
A
#
# COMPACT_ATOMS: atom_id res chain seq x y z
N MET A 1 12.91 2.61 15.81
CA MET A 1 13.37 1.55 14.90
C MET A 1 14.20 2.17 13.80
N VAL A 2 15.49 1.88 13.73
CA VAL A 2 16.35 2.32 12.63
C VAL A 2 15.90 1.54 11.39
N GLY A 3 15.41 2.24 10.36
CA GLY A 3 14.95 1.58 9.14
C GLY A 3 16.13 0.86 8.48
N ARG A 4 16.02 -0.46 8.27
CA ARG A 4 17.01 -1.23 7.51
C ARG A 4 17.17 -0.58 6.13
N PHE A 5 18.39 -0.18 5.80
CA PHE A 5 18.73 0.23 4.44
C PHE A 5 19.04 -1.03 3.65
N TYR A 6 18.40 -1.18 2.49
CA TYR A 6 18.73 -2.26 1.58
C TYR A 6 20.01 -1.92 0.82
N THR A 7 20.87 -2.89 0.60
CA THR A 7 22.00 -2.73 -0.34
C THR A 7 21.46 -2.66 -1.78
N PRO A 8 22.23 -2.12 -2.75
CA PRO A 8 21.85 -2.14 -4.15
C PRO A 8 21.51 -3.55 -4.67
N GLU A 9 22.24 -4.57 -4.23
CA GLU A 9 22.01 -5.97 -4.61
C GLU A 9 20.70 -6.50 -4.00
N GLU A 10 20.40 -6.17 -2.74
CA GLU A 10 19.13 -6.50 -2.09
C GLU A 10 17.95 -5.82 -2.82
N ILE A 11 18.12 -4.58 -3.29
CA ILE A 11 17.09 -3.87 -4.08
C ILE A 11 16.84 -4.60 -5.40
N LEU A 12 17.88 -4.95 -6.16
CA LEU A 12 17.75 -5.68 -7.42
C LEU A 12 17.08 -7.04 -7.23
N ALA A 13 17.46 -7.78 -6.19
CA ALA A 13 16.85 -9.06 -5.87
C ALA A 13 15.35 -8.91 -5.54
N ARG A 14 14.99 -7.85 -4.81
CA ARG A 14 13.58 -7.54 -4.50
C ARG A 14 12.80 -7.15 -5.75
N GLU A 15 13.37 -6.34 -6.63
CA GLU A 15 12.76 -5.97 -7.90
C GLU A 15 12.48 -7.20 -8.75
N GLN A 16 13.47 -8.09 -8.93
CA GLN A 16 13.32 -9.30 -9.72
C GLN A 16 12.27 -10.23 -9.11
N ASN A 17 12.33 -10.48 -7.79
CA ASN A 17 11.34 -11.30 -7.10
C ASN A 17 9.90 -10.79 -7.31
N PHE A 18 9.72 -9.47 -7.27
CA PHE A 18 8.41 -8.87 -7.49
C PHE A 18 7.99 -8.92 -8.96
N ARG A 19 8.92 -8.78 -9.92
CA ARG A 19 8.63 -8.98 -11.35
C ARG A 19 8.13 -10.39 -11.63
N ASP A 20 8.82 -11.41 -11.13
CA ASP A 20 8.43 -12.81 -11.29
C ASP A 20 7.02 -13.05 -10.71
N PHE A 21 6.72 -12.44 -9.55
CA PHE A 21 5.39 -12.46 -8.96
C PHE A 21 4.34 -11.81 -9.88
N LEU A 22 4.61 -10.63 -10.44
CA LEU A 22 3.70 -9.93 -11.35
C LEU A 22 3.48 -10.66 -12.68
N GLU A 23 4.44 -11.46 -13.13
CA GLU A 23 4.30 -12.31 -14.31
C GLU A 23 3.32 -13.46 -14.07
N GLY A 24 3.23 -13.96 -12.83
CA GLY A 24 2.22 -14.96 -12.43
C GLY A 24 0.80 -14.41 -12.26
N ILE A 25 0.59 -13.09 -12.35
CA ILE A 25 -0.71 -12.45 -12.13
C ILE A 25 -1.42 -12.23 -13.46
N ASN A 26 -2.64 -12.77 -13.57
CA ASN A 26 -3.53 -12.56 -14.69
C ASN A 26 -4.30 -11.24 -14.53
N PHE A 27 -3.68 -10.14 -14.92
CA PHE A 27 -4.31 -8.82 -14.87
C PHE A 27 -5.52 -8.73 -15.80
N ARG A 28 -6.59 -8.09 -15.30
CA ARG A 28 -7.70 -7.66 -16.16
C ARG A 28 -7.20 -6.52 -17.04
N ILE A 29 -7.25 -6.72 -18.35
CA ILE A 29 -6.87 -5.70 -19.34
C ILE A 29 -8.14 -4.91 -19.73
N PRO A 30 -8.20 -3.59 -19.52
CA PRO A 30 -9.28 -2.74 -20.04
C PRO A 30 -9.19 -2.66 -21.57
N GLY A 31 -10.30 -2.34 -22.23
CA GLY A 31 -10.37 -2.29 -23.70
C GLY A 31 -9.43 -1.25 -24.32
N GLU A 32 -9.61 0.02 -23.92
CA GLU A 32 -8.68 1.10 -24.29
C GLU A 32 -8.01 1.66 -23.03
N SER A 33 -6.69 1.89 -23.11
CA SER A 33 -5.95 2.56 -22.03
C SER A 33 -4.88 3.48 -22.57
N TYR A 34 -4.81 4.68 -22.00
CA TYR A 34 -3.73 5.66 -22.24
C TYR A 34 -2.45 5.34 -21.47
N PHE A 35 -2.41 4.17 -20.84
CA PHE A 35 -1.37 3.71 -19.94
C PHE A 35 -1.18 2.19 -20.09
N THR A 36 0.05 1.75 -20.36
CA THR A 36 0.31 0.33 -20.67
C THR A 36 0.45 -0.51 -19.40
N LEU A 37 0.14 -1.81 -19.50
CA LEU A 37 0.33 -2.75 -18.40
C LEU A 37 1.80 -2.84 -17.97
N ASP A 38 2.75 -2.79 -18.91
CA ASP A 38 4.17 -2.87 -18.59
C ASP A 38 4.62 -1.64 -17.78
N THR A 39 4.11 -0.45 -18.12
CA THR A 39 4.35 0.75 -17.31
C THR A 39 3.75 0.60 -15.92
N PHE A 40 2.53 0.04 -15.79
CA PHE A 40 1.93 -0.28 -14.49
C PHE A 40 2.83 -1.20 -13.67
N LYS A 41 3.25 -2.33 -14.24
CA LYS A 41 4.10 -3.32 -13.58
C LYS A 41 5.42 -2.70 -13.12
N ASN A 42 6.06 -1.90 -13.97
CA ASN A 42 7.32 -1.23 -13.63
C ASN A 42 7.15 -0.27 -12.44
N GLU A 43 6.07 0.50 -12.39
CA GLU A 43 5.78 1.36 -11.25
C GLU A 43 5.49 0.54 -9.98
N CYS A 44 4.78 -0.58 -10.09
CA CYS A 44 4.55 -1.47 -8.95
C CYS A 44 5.87 -2.03 -8.40
N VAL A 45 6.79 -2.44 -9.27
CA VAL A 45 8.13 -2.91 -8.91
C VAL A 45 8.92 -1.84 -8.18
N ALA A 46 8.97 -0.62 -8.73
CA ALA A 46 9.65 0.50 -8.09
C ALA A 46 9.05 0.82 -6.70
N ALA A 47 7.73 0.88 -6.60
CA ALA A 47 7.04 1.14 -5.34
C ALA A 47 7.25 0.03 -4.30
N TYR A 48 7.36 -1.23 -4.72
CA TYR A 48 7.67 -2.36 -3.85
C TYR A 48 9.13 -2.36 -3.39
N ALA A 49 10.06 -2.07 -4.29
CA ALA A 49 11.49 -2.01 -3.99
C ALA A 49 11.80 -0.92 -2.95
N GLU A 50 11.15 0.24 -3.05
CA GLU A 50 11.23 1.33 -2.08
C GLU A 50 10.56 1.01 -0.73
N ASN A 51 9.67 0.02 -0.68
CA ASN A 51 8.90 -0.30 0.52
C ASN A 51 9.72 -1.11 1.55
N LYS A 52 10.26 -0.40 2.54
CA LYS A 52 11.03 -0.99 3.65
C LYS A 52 10.23 -1.80 4.66
N LYS A 53 8.89 -1.75 4.58
CA LYS A 53 7.99 -2.38 5.58
C LYS A 53 7.44 -3.71 5.10
N CYS A 54 7.64 -4.08 3.83
CA CYS A 54 7.12 -5.30 3.26
C CYS A 54 8.20 -6.01 2.43
N SER A 55 8.43 -7.29 2.70
CA SER A 55 9.36 -8.14 1.95
C SER A 55 8.69 -9.28 1.20
N ASP A 56 7.36 -9.38 1.31
CA ASP A 56 6.56 -10.42 0.67
C ASP A 56 5.64 -9.77 -0.38
N PRO A 57 5.78 -10.13 -1.68
CA PRO A 57 4.91 -9.64 -2.74
C PRO A 57 3.42 -9.82 -2.45
N GLU A 58 3.01 -10.98 -1.92
CA GLU A 58 1.59 -11.26 -1.62
C GLU A 58 1.06 -10.41 -0.47
N SER A 59 1.93 -10.01 0.46
CA SER A 59 1.56 -9.12 1.56
C SER A 59 1.46 -7.66 1.10
N TYR A 60 2.23 -7.28 0.06
CA TYR A 60 2.16 -5.94 -0.53
C TYR A 60 0.90 -5.79 -1.39
N THR A 61 0.62 -6.78 -2.23
CA THR A 61 -0.46 -6.78 -3.22
C THR A 61 -1.11 -8.16 -3.26
N PRO A 62 -2.18 -8.40 -2.47
CA PRO A 62 -2.78 -9.72 -2.37
C PRO A 62 -3.47 -10.11 -3.69
N SER A 63 -3.04 -11.25 -4.25
CA SER A 63 -3.70 -11.89 -5.38
C SER A 63 -5.09 -12.42 -5.00
N ARG A 64 -5.91 -12.73 -6.00
CA ARG A 64 -7.21 -13.40 -5.77
C ARG A 64 -7.04 -14.71 -5.01
N ALA A 65 -6.05 -15.52 -5.40
CA ALA A 65 -5.74 -16.78 -4.72
C ALA A 65 -5.39 -16.56 -3.23
N ARG A 66 -4.66 -15.48 -2.90
CA ARG A 66 -4.37 -15.12 -1.51
C ARG A 66 -5.64 -14.72 -0.75
N ILE A 67 -6.51 -13.94 -1.37
CA ILE A 67 -7.79 -13.52 -0.78
C ILE A 67 -8.68 -14.75 -0.51
N GLU A 68 -8.78 -15.69 -1.44
CA GLU A 68 -9.54 -16.94 -1.27
C GLU A 68 -8.99 -17.80 -0.13
N ARG A 69 -7.66 -17.92 -0.01
CA ARG A 69 -7.02 -18.60 1.12
C ARG A 69 -7.36 -17.93 2.45
N ILE A 70 -7.29 -16.59 2.53
CA ILE A 70 -7.69 -15.84 3.72
C ILE A 70 -9.15 -16.14 4.07
N ALA A 71 -10.04 -16.12 3.07
CA ALA A 71 -11.46 -16.39 3.27
C ALA A 71 -11.69 -17.78 3.85
N HIS A 72 -11.03 -18.78 3.27
CA HIS A 72 -11.09 -20.17 3.72
C HIS A 72 -10.55 -20.34 5.14
N ASP A 73 -9.36 -19.81 5.44
CA ASP A 73 -8.74 -19.91 6.76
C ASP A 73 -9.58 -19.20 7.83
N LYS A 74 -10.16 -18.05 7.49
CA LYS A 74 -11.04 -17.30 8.39
C LYS A 74 -12.30 -18.10 8.70
N ARG A 75 -12.98 -18.67 7.69
CA ARG A 75 -14.13 -19.55 7.89
C ARG A 75 -13.80 -20.77 8.75
N LYS A 76 -12.63 -21.38 8.55
CA LYS A 76 -12.16 -22.47 9.41
C LYS A 76 -12.04 -22.04 10.87
N LEU A 77 -11.42 -20.88 11.13
CA LEU A 77 -11.26 -20.35 12.49
C LEU A 77 -12.57 -19.92 13.14
N ASP A 78 -13.53 -19.45 12.35
CA ASP A 78 -14.85 -19.05 12.85
C ASP A 78 -15.69 -20.28 13.23
N ASN A 79 -15.52 -21.40 12.52
CA ASN A 79 -16.14 -22.68 12.86
C ASN A 79 -15.46 -23.39 14.03
N ASP A 80 -14.12 -23.36 14.07
CA ASP A 80 -13.30 -23.97 15.10
C ASP A 80 -12.11 -23.05 15.46
N PRO A 81 -12.15 -22.38 16.62
CA PRO A 81 -11.07 -21.51 17.07
C PRO A 81 -9.72 -22.22 17.20
N ASP A 82 -9.69 -23.53 17.36
CA ASP A 82 -8.47 -24.32 17.51
C ASP A 82 -8.02 -25.00 16.21
N ALA A 83 -8.76 -24.78 15.12
CA ALA A 83 -8.44 -25.31 13.79
C ALA A 83 -6.96 -25.09 13.42
N PHE A 84 -6.37 -26.15 12.88
CA PHE A 84 -5.06 -26.10 12.27
C PHE A 84 -5.14 -25.36 10.93
N LEU A 85 -4.32 -24.31 10.80
CA LEU A 85 -4.18 -23.57 9.55
C LEU A 85 -2.82 -23.89 8.93
N GLY A 86 -2.80 -24.05 7.61
CA GLY A 86 -1.54 -24.02 6.87
C GLY A 86 -1.03 -22.59 6.82
N LYS A 87 0.18 -22.33 7.32
CA LYS A 87 0.79 -21.00 7.15
C LYS A 87 1.16 -20.85 5.66
N PRO A 88 0.76 -19.76 4.98
CA PRO A 88 1.28 -19.47 3.66
C PRO A 88 2.80 -19.36 3.72
N GLU A 89 3.50 -19.98 2.76
CA GLU A 89 4.96 -19.98 2.70
C GLU A 89 5.52 -18.55 2.68
N SER A 90 4.84 -17.67 1.95
CA SER A 90 5.19 -16.25 1.81
C SER A 90 5.00 -15.41 3.09
N PHE A 91 4.23 -15.91 4.09
CA PHE A 91 3.90 -15.10 5.26
C PHE A 91 5.11 -14.96 6.20
N PRO A 92 5.53 -13.71 6.51
CA PRO A 92 6.64 -13.48 7.42
C PRO A 92 6.25 -13.84 8.86
N GLY A 93 6.99 -14.79 9.44
CA GLY A 93 6.90 -15.18 10.85
C GLY A 93 6.15 -16.49 11.13
N PRO A 94 5.87 -16.81 12.41
CA PRO A 94 5.31 -18.08 12.82
C PRO A 94 3.82 -18.24 12.49
N LEU A 95 3.35 -19.50 12.48
CA LEU A 95 1.95 -19.86 12.24
C LEU A 95 0.98 -19.20 13.24
N SER A 96 1.39 -19.04 14.49
CA SER A 96 0.57 -18.38 15.54
C SER A 96 0.23 -16.93 15.17
N MET A 97 1.18 -16.19 14.59
CA MET A 97 0.95 -14.83 14.10
C MET A 97 0.02 -14.81 12.89
N TRP A 98 0.12 -15.79 11.98
CA TRP A 98 -0.82 -15.93 10.87
C TRP A 98 -2.25 -16.13 11.39
N LYS A 99 -2.43 -17.10 12.30
CA LYS A 99 -3.73 -17.39 12.94
C LYS A 99 -4.31 -16.16 13.64
N HIS A 100 -3.48 -15.42 14.39
CA HIS A 100 -3.89 -14.18 15.03
C HIS A 100 -4.31 -13.12 13.99
N LYS A 101 -3.53 -12.93 12.93
CA LYS A 101 -3.80 -11.94 11.88
C LYS A 101 -5.10 -12.27 11.15
N VAL A 102 -5.29 -13.52 10.72
CA VAL A 102 -6.55 -14.00 10.10
C VAL A 102 -7.74 -13.71 11.01
N ARG A 103 -7.62 -14.04 12.30
CA ARG A 103 -8.71 -13.86 13.27
C ARG A 103 -9.08 -12.40 13.51
N ARG A 104 -8.09 -11.51 13.66
CA ARG A 104 -8.29 -10.13 14.15
C ARG A 104 -8.39 -9.08 13.05
N ASN A 105 -7.75 -9.31 11.92
CA ASN A 105 -7.58 -8.28 10.89
C ASN A 105 -8.42 -8.54 9.64
N TYR A 106 -9.07 -9.69 9.53
CA TYR A 106 -9.91 -10.01 8.39
C TYR A 106 -11.33 -10.40 8.82
N LEU A 107 -12.29 -10.01 8.00
CA LEU A 107 -13.70 -10.36 8.10
C LEU A 107 -14.13 -10.94 6.76
N VAL A 108 -15.00 -11.95 6.78
CA VAL A 108 -15.54 -12.58 5.57
C VAL A 108 -17.05 -12.41 5.59
N ASP A 109 -17.58 -11.78 4.55
CA ASP A 109 -19.02 -11.63 4.31
C ASP A 109 -19.35 -12.20 2.93
N GLY A 110 -19.98 -13.39 2.93
CA GLY A 110 -20.14 -14.19 1.71
C GLY A 110 -18.80 -14.47 1.05
N GLN A 111 -18.63 -14.05 -0.21
CA GLN A 111 -17.37 -14.17 -0.96
C GLN A 111 -16.42 -12.99 -0.76
N THR A 112 -16.87 -11.93 -0.07
CA THR A 112 -16.10 -10.71 0.11
C THR A 112 -15.20 -10.86 1.33
N VAL A 113 -13.91 -10.58 1.16
CA VAL A 113 -12.97 -10.45 2.28
C VAL A 113 -12.75 -8.98 2.56
N MET A 114 -12.89 -8.58 3.82
CA MET A 114 -12.58 -7.24 4.28
C MET A 114 -11.36 -7.28 5.19
N VAL A 115 -10.52 -6.26 5.09
CA VAL A 115 -9.39 -6.05 5.99
C VAL A 115 -9.69 -4.87 6.90
N LYS A 116 -9.24 -4.98 8.15
CA LYS A 116 -9.34 -3.91 9.13
C LYS A 116 -8.48 -2.73 8.68
N SER A 117 -9.10 -1.55 8.59
CA SER A 117 -8.44 -0.27 8.32
C SER A 117 -8.67 0.63 9.53
N GLY A 118 -7.60 1.00 10.24
CA GLY A 118 -7.72 1.76 11.49
C GLY A 118 -8.49 1.04 12.60
N ALA A 119 -8.94 1.80 13.61
CA ALA A 119 -9.54 1.22 14.82
C ALA A 119 -10.93 0.60 14.58
N LYS A 120 -11.74 1.20 13.70
CA LYS A 120 -13.18 0.91 13.57
C LYS A 120 -13.69 0.79 12.12
N SER A 121 -12.82 0.81 11.11
CA SER A 121 -13.27 0.65 9.72
C SER A 121 -12.78 -0.65 9.10
N TRP A 122 -13.56 -1.14 8.15
CA TRP A 122 -13.28 -2.32 7.36
C TRP A 122 -13.37 -1.95 5.89
N VAL A 123 -12.40 -2.38 5.10
CA VAL A 123 -12.35 -2.10 3.66
C VAL A 123 -12.31 -3.42 2.91
N VAL A 124 -13.05 -3.50 1.81
CA VAL A 124 -13.04 -4.68 0.95
C VAL A 124 -11.65 -4.86 0.34
N LEU A 125 -11.08 -6.05 0.47
CA LEU A 125 -9.85 -6.40 -0.22
C LEU A 125 -10.14 -6.61 -1.70
N THR A 126 -9.59 -5.73 -2.51
CA THR A 126 -9.64 -5.86 -3.97
C THR A 126 -8.48 -6.75 -4.43
N PRO A 127 -8.74 -7.79 -5.24
CA PRO A 127 -7.67 -8.57 -5.87
C PRO A 127 -6.76 -7.67 -6.69
N PHE A 128 -5.45 -7.89 -6.60
CA PHE A 128 -4.49 -7.05 -7.29
C PHE A 128 -4.61 -7.13 -8.83
N GLU A 129 -5.08 -8.26 -9.34
CA GLU A 129 -5.43 -8.52 -10.74
C GLU A 129 -6.35 -7.43 -11.33
N GLU A 130 -7.21 -6.85 -10.50
CA GLU A 130 -8.20 -5.85 -10.89
C GLU A 130 -7.65 -4.42 -10.82
N SER A 131 -6.53 -4.21 -10.13
CA SER A 131 -6.01 -2.87 -9.83
C SER A 131 -5.64 -2.08 -11.08
N PHE A 132 -5.11 -2.74 -12.11
CA PHE A 132 -4.76 -2.08 -13.38
C PHE A 132 -6.01 -1.60 -14.14
N ALA A 133 -7.00 -2.48 -14.31
CA ALA A 133 -8.27 -2.11 -14.95
C ALA A 133 -8.98 -1.01 -14.16
N LEU A 134 -9.09 -1.15 -12.84
CA LEU A 134 -9.73 -0.15 -11.98
C LEU A 134 -9.05 1.20 -12.09
N PHE A 135 -7.71 1.26 -12.06
CA PHE A 135 -6.99 2.51 -12.25
C PHE A 135 -7.28 3.11 -13.63
N SER A 136 -7.19 2.31 -14.69
CA SER A 136 -7.34 2.79 -16.07
C SER A 136 -8.76 3.33 -16.32
N GLU A 137 -9.77 2.59 -15.89
CA GLU A 137 -11.19 2.96 -15.99
C GLU A 137 -11.52 4.21 -15.15
N CYS A 138 -10.91 4.35 -13.96
CA CYS A 138 -11.15 5.51 -13.09
C CYS A 138 -10.35 6.75 -13.50
N HIS A 139 -9.18 6.59 -14.12
CA HIS A 139 -8.36 7.72 -14.53
C HIS A 139 -8.83 8.29 -15.87
N SER A 140 -9.18 7.44 -16.82
CA SER A 140 -9.65 7.86 -18.14
C SER A 140 -10.99 7.20 -18.47
N LYS A 141 -12.01 8.02 -18.74
CA LYS A 141 -13.27 7.51 -19.27
C LYS A 141 -13.16 7.33 -20.78
N GLU A 142 -13.50 6.14 -21.27
CA GLU A 142 -13.51 5.77 -22.69
C GLU A 142 -14.32 6.74 -23.56
N THR A 143 -15.34 7.39 -22.99
CA THR A 143 -16.36 8.07 -23.79
C THR A 143 -16.04 9.51 -24.19
N PHE A 144 -15.06 10.18 -23.56
CA PHE A 144 -14.84 11.62 -23.80
C PHE A 144 -13.39 12.11 -23.76
N GLY A 145 -12.39 11.22 -23.62
CA GLY A 145 -11.01 11.66 -23.42
C GLY A 145 -10.82 12.51 -22.15
N GLU A 146 -11.75 12.40 -21.20
CA GLU A 146 -11.66 13.06 -19.91
C GLU A 146 -10.70 12.28 -19.00
N HIS A 147 -9.68 12.98 -18.52
CA HIS A 147 -8.72 12.45 -17.56
C HIS A 147 -9.00 13.03 -16.18
N HIS A 148 -9.13 12.17 -15.19
CA HIS A 148 -9.34 12.54 -13.80
C HIS A 148 -8.00 12.78 -13.08
N GLY A 149 -7.98 13.80 -12.21
CA GLY A 149 -6.83 14.11 -11.37
C GLY A 149 -6.61 13.08 -10.26
N ARG A 150 -5.53 13.28 -9.48
CA ARG A 150 -5.12 12.38 -8.39
C ARG A 150 -6.24 12.07 -7.41
N ASP A 151 -6.91 13.10 -6.90
CA ASP A 151 -7.87 12.96 -5.80
C ASP A 151 -9.14 12.24 -6.27
N THR A 152 -9.68 12.64 -7.42
CA THR A 152 -10.82 11.97 -8.06
C THR A 152 -10.52 10.51 -8.41
N THR A 153 -9.34 10.23 -8.98
CA THR A 153 -8.95 8.86 -9.34
C THR A 153 -8.79 7.99 -8.08
N TYR A 154 -8.18 8.54 -7.02
CA TYR A 154 -8.02 7.84 -5.75
C TYR A 154 -9.37 7.55 -5.07
N GLU A 155 -10.28 8.51 -5.04
CA GLU A 155 -11.62 8.34 -4.49
C GLU A 155 -12.42 7.29 -5.27
N ALA A 156 -12.37 7.32 -6.60
CA ALA A 156 -13.03 6.34 -7.45
C ALA A 156 -12.45 4.92 -7.25
N THR A 157 -11.13 4.76 -7.31
CA THR A 157 -10.46 3.45 -7.14
C THR A 157 -10.63 2.86 -5.74
N SER A 158 -10.67 3.70 -4.70
CA SER A 158 -10.95 3.27 -3.32
C SER A 158 -12.45 3.12 -3.03
N ALA A 159 -13.33 3.44 -3.99
CA ALA A 159 -14.78 3.53 -3.80
C ALA A 159 -15.15 4.36 -2.55
N ASN A 160 -14.56 5.55 -2.42
CA ASN A 160 -14.66 6.43 -1.26
C ASN A 160 -14.19 5.75 0.04
N GLY A 161 -13.05 5.06 -0.02
CA GLY A 161 -12.47 4.34 1.11
C GLY A 161 -13.16 3.03 1.48
N LYS A 162 -14.14 2.54 0.69
CA LYS A 162 -14.81 1.26 0.92
C LYS A 162 -13.99 0.05 0.46
N ARG A 163 -13.00 0.26 -0.41
CA ARG A 163 -12.12 -0.76 -0.96
C ARG A 163 -10.66 -0.45 -0.63
N SER A 164 -9.84 -1.49 -0.51
CA SER A 164 -8.39 -1.37 -0.50
C SER A 164 -7.95 -0.91 -1.90
N GLY A 165 -7.93 0.40 -2.10
CA GLY A 165 -7.44 1.01 -3.32
C GLY A 165 -5.92 1.07 -3.36
N LEU A 166 -5.40 1.50 -4.50
CA LEU A 166 -3.99 1.85 -4.63
C LEU A 166 -3.66 3.04 -3.71
N PRO A 167 -2.45 3.07 -3.09
CA PRO A 167 -2.04 4.22 -2.30
C PRO A 167 -2.08 5.51 -3.10
N LYS A 168 -2.53 6.60 -2.47
CA LYS A 168 -2.70 7.91 -3.14
C LYS A 168 -1.42 8.41 -3.85
N ASN A 169 -0.26 8.18 -3.23
CA ASN A 169 1.02 8.51 -3.85
C ASN A 169 1.33 7.65 -5.07
N PHE A 170 0.92 6.38 -5.05
CA PHE A 170 1.07 5.48 -6.18
C PHE A 170 0.17 5.89 -7.34
N VAL A 171 -1.09 6.22 -7.07
CA VAL A 171 -2.03 6.80 -8.08
C VAL A 171 -1.42 8.03 -8.75
N MET A 172 -0.79 8.91 -7.98
CA MET A 172 -0.11 10.10 -8.52
C MET A 172 1.06 9.75 -9.45
N ARG A 173 1.88 8.74 -9.13
CA ARG A 173 2.95 8.26 -10.02
C ARG A 173 2.38 7.74 -11.33
N LEU A 174 1.36 6.88 -11.25
CA LEU A 174 0.69 6.31 -12.44
C LEU A 174 0.09 7.38 -13.35
N ILE A 175 -0.54 8.43 -12.80
CA ILE A 175 -1.04 9.57 -13.58
C ILE A 175 0.11 10.31 -14.29
N GLY A 176 1.28 10.41 -13.65
CA GLY A 176 2.47 10.99 -14.25
C GLY A 176 2.97 10.21 -15.48
N CYS A 177 2.74 8.90 -15.49
CA CYS A 177 3.09 8.02 -16.60
C CYS A 177 2.03 7.96 -17.71
N CYS A 178 0.88 8.62 -17.54
CA CYS A 178 -0.15 8.69 -18.57
C CYS A 178 0.35 9.48 -19.79
N ASN A 179 0.15 8.92 -20.98
CA ASN A 179 0.64 9.50 -22.24
C ASN A 179 0.07 10.90 -22.54
N VAL A 180 -1.09 11.24 -21.96
CA VAL A 180 -1.75 12.54 -22.10
C VAL A 180 -1.36 13.48 -20.95
N CYS A 181 -1.48 13.03 -19.70
CA CYS A 181 -1.26 13.88 -18.52
C CYS A 181 0.24 14.14 -18.25
N GLY A 182 1.11 13.14 -18.44
CA GLY A 182 2.55 13.26 -18.20
C GLY A 182 3.21 14.33 -19.08
N LYS A 183 2.78 14.43 -20.35
CA LYS A 183 3.27 15.46 -21.28
C LYS A 183 2.85 16.86 -20.85
N ARG A 184 1.62 17.05 -20.38
CA ARG A 184 1.12 18.36 -19.90
C ARG A 184 1.90 18.85 -18.68
N ALA A 185 2.24 17.95 -17.75
CA ALA A 185 3.04 18.29 -16.57
C ALA A 185 4.47 18.72 -16.93
N ALA A 186 5.11 18.08 -17.91
CA ALA A 186 6.44 18.46 -18.40
C ALA A 186 6.45 19.84 -19.07
N VAL A 187 5.42 20.15 -19.87
CA VAL A 187 5.29 21.45 -20.55
C VAL A 187 5.03 22.59 -19.56
N SER A 188 4.20 22.37 -18.53
CA SER A 188 3.97 23.37 -17.48
C SER A 188 5.23 23.67 -16.65
N ARG A 189 6.02 22.65 -16.31
CA ARG A 189 7.33 22.83 -15.63
C ARG A 189 8.36 23.56 -16.49
N LYS A 190 8.31 23.40 -17.82
CA LYS A 190 9.20 24.12 -18.75
C LYS A 190 8.85 25.60 -18.85
N ARG A 191 7.56 25.95 -18.92
CA ARG A 191 7.10 27.36 -18.96
C ARG A 191 7.33 28.13 -17.67
N GLY A 192 7.39 27.46 -16.51
CA GLY A 192 7.71 28.09 -15.23
C GLY A 192 9.20 28.40 -15.02
N ARG A 193 10.08 28.04 -15.97
CA ARG A 193 11.55 28.21 -15.84
C ARG A 193 12.15 29.15 -16.89
N GLU A 194 11.34 29.75 -17.77
CA GLU A 194 11.78 30.65 -18.86
C GLU A 194 11.38 32.12 -18.63
N VAL A 195 11.23 32.56 -17.36
CA VAL A 195 11.07 33.99 -17.02
C VAL A 195 11.97 34.32 -15.83
N ASP A 196 13.29 34.30 -16.07
CA ASP A 196 14.27 35.05 -15.30
C ASP A 196 15.28 35.57 -16.33
N GLY A 197 15.00 36.76 -16.86
CA GLY A 197 15.78 37.41 -17.89
C GLY A 197 15.40 38.88 -17.97
N ASP A 198 16.05 39.67 -17.10
CA ASP A 198 16.43 41.08 -17.22
C ASP A 198 15.45 42.05 -17.93
N ALA A 199 14.77 42.87 -17.13
CA ALA A 199 14.45 44.25 -17.49
C ALA A 199 14.23 45.09 -16.22
N GLU A 200 15.21 45.94 -15.91
CA GLU A 200 15.14 47.06 -14.98
C GLU A 200 14.25 48.19 -15.53
N GLU A 201 13.81 49.05 -14.60
CA GLU A 201 13.34 50.43 -14.76
C GLU A 201 11.89 50.74 -15.21
N GLY A 202 11.13 51.42 -14.34
CA GLY A 202 9.91 52.14 -14.73
C GLY A 202 8.90 52.47 -13.62
N SER A 203 9.20 53.47 -12.79
CA SER A 203 8.30 54.03 -11.75
C SER A 203 7.05 54.72 -12.29
N ALA A 204 5.88 54.53 -11.65
CA ALA A 204 4.84 55.57 -11.52
C ALA A 204 3.87 55.31 -10.36
N LYS A 205 3.97 56.16 -9.33
CA LYS A 205 3.08 56.33 -8.19
C LYS A 205 1.65 56.72 -8.60
N ARG A 206 0.62 56.13 -7.97
CA ARG A 206 -0.55 56.87 -7.40
C ARG A 206 -1.04 56.18 -6.11
N LYS A 207 -0.92 56.89 -4.98
CA LYS A 207 -1.70 56.75 -3.73
C LYS A 207 -3.04 57.49 -3.95
N ALA A 208 -4.21 57.04 -3.51
CA ALA A 208 -4.81 57.00 -2.15
C ALA A 208 -6.28 56.50 -2.38
N GLU A 209 -7.06 55.86 -1.50
CA GLU A 209 -7.24 55.88 -0.03
C GLU A 209 -8.20 54.69 0.38
N PRO A 210 -8.70 54.48 1.63
CA PRO A 210 -8.32 53.32 2.45
C PRO A 210 -9.45 52.39 2.99
N GLN A 211 -9.05 51.12 3.27
CA GLN A 211 -9.44 50.18 4.36
C GLN A 211 -10.90 49.63 4.43
N PRO A 212 -11.14 48.36 4.88
CA PRO A 212 -10.56 47.80 6.11
C PRO A 212 -10.01 46.36 6.08
N ASP A 213 -9.05 46.16 6.97
CA ASP A 213 -8.78 45.01 7.83
C ASP A 213 -8.18 43.71 7.27
N ALA A 214 -6.90 43.58 7.66
CA ALA A 214 -6.22 42.37 8.12
C ALA A 214 -6.06 41.19 7.14
N TYR A 215 -4.94 41.18 6.41
CA TYR A 215 -4.29 39.94 6.05
C TYR A 215 -2.86 39.93 6.56
N ALA A 216 -2.64 39.18 7.63
CA ALA A 216 -1.33 38.68 8.01
C ALA A 216 -0.80 37.77 6.87
N PRO A 217 0.50 37.78 6.55
CA PRO A 217 1.05 36.80 5.64
C PRO A 217 0.94 35.41 6.28
N LEU A 218 0.03 34.58 5.74
CA LEU A 218 0.00 33.16 6.03
C LEU A 218 1.29 32.55 5.50
N ALA A 219 2.25 32.37 6.41
CA ALA A 219 3.34 31.43 6.21
C ALA A 219 2.73 30.07 5.79
N PRO A 220 3.34 29.35 4.83
CA PRO A 220 2.85 28.04 4.44
C PRO A 220 2.88 27.12 5.66
N ALA A 221 1.70 26.77 6.16
CA ALA A 221 1.58 25.74 7.18
C ALA A 221 2.17 24.43 6.64
N PRO A 222 2.97 23.69 7.42
CA PRO A 222 3.43 22.38 7.01
C PRO A 222 2.21 21.46 6.85
N LEU A 223 1.92 21.08 5.61
CA LEU A 223 0.84 20.14 5.30
C LEU A 223 1.18 18.79 5.94
N ALA A 224 0.45 18.45 7.00
CA ALA A 224 0.50 17.14 7.62
C ALA A 224 0.05 16.08 6.61
N LEU A 225 1.00 15.22 6.24
CA LEU A 225 0.82 14.02 5.42
C LEU A 225 -0.19 13.07 6.10
N ALA A 226 -1.31 12.81 5.44
CA ALA A 226 -2.05 11.57 5.68
C ALA A 226 -1.31 10.42 4.97
N THR A 227 -0.21 9.99 5.59
CA THR A 227 0.49 8.76 5.26
C THR A 227 -0.45 7.58 5.50
N PHE A 228 -0.60 6.69 4.52
CA PHE A 228 -1.01 5.32 4.83
C PHE A 228 0.11 4.71 5.67
N ASP A 229 -0.12 4.65 6.98
CA ASP A 229 0.82 4.05 7.91
C ASP A 229 0.42 2.59 8.17
N PRO A 230 1.19 1.60 7.73
CA PRO A 230 1.05 0.23 8.21
C PRO A 230 1.26 0.08 9.73
N ALA A 231 1.58 1.16 10.47
CA ALA A 231 1.59 1.21 11.93
C ALA A 231 0.19 1.36 12.61
N THR A 232 -0.94 1.19 11.92
CA THR A 232 -2.20 0.85 12.63
C THR A 232 -2.25 -0.60 13.12
N PHE A 233 -1.12 -1.32 13.04
CA PHE A 233 -0.82 -2.45 13.90
C PHE A 233 0.06 -1.96 15.06
N ASP A 234 -0.57 -1.66 16.18
CA ASP A 234 0.09 -1.40 17.45
C ASP A 234 0.18 -2.74 18.22
N PRO A 235 1.33 -3.44 18.21
CA PRO A 235 1.50 -4.55 19.14
C PRO A 235 1.59 -3.94 20.55
N ALA A 236 0.63 -4.28 21.41
CA ALA A 236 0.71 -3.95 22.83
C ALA A 236 2.12 -4.30 23.37
N PRO A 237 2.73 -3.46 24.23
CA PRO A 237 4.06 -3.72 24.76
C PRO A 237 4.07 -5.06 25.49
N PHE A 238 4.90 -5.98 24.99
CA PHE A 238 5.23 -7.21 25.69
C PHE A 238 6.05 -6.83 26.92
N ASP A 239 5.50 -7.03 28.12
CA ASP A 239 6.21 -6.86 29.38
C ASP A 239 6.92 -8.18 29.75
N PRO A 240 8.26 -8.26 29.67
CA PRO A 240 9.00 -9.47 30.03
C PRO A 240 8.92 -9.79 31.53
N ALA A 241 8.47 -8.85 32.38
CA ALA A 241 8.44 -9.03 33.83
C ALA A 241 7.33 -9.97 34.33
N LEU A 242 6.39 -10.38 33.46
CA LEU A 242 5.33 -11.34 33.80
C LEU A 242 5.65 -12.78 33.36
N PHE A 243 6.83 -13.02 32.77
CA PHE A 243 7.26 -14.38 32.42
C PHE A 243 7.96 -15.02 33.62
N PHE A 244 7.21 -15.76 34.45
CA PHE A 244 7.77 -16.71 35.40
C PHE A 244 8.01 -18.04 34.67
N PRO A 245 9.27 -18.44 34.37
CA PRO A 245 9.52 -19.79 33.93
C PRO A 245 9.26 -20.71 35.12
N ALA A 246 8.21 -21.52 35.05
CA ALA A 246 8.06 -22.63 35.98
C ALA A 246 9.30 -23.53 35.87
N LEU A 247 9.96 -23.77 37.00
CA LEU A 247 11.10 -24.66 37.16
C LEU A 247 10.80 -26.04 36.55
N PHE A 248 11.33 -26.29 35.35
CA PHE A 248 11.42 -27.64 34.81
C PHE A 248 12.60 -28.35 35.49
N ALA A 249 12.29 -29.19 36.47
CA ALA A 249 13.25 -30.16 36.99
C ALA A 249 13.36 -31.33 35.97
N PRO A 250 14.54 -31.63 35.40
CA PRO A 250 14.69 -32.78 34.52
C PRO A 250 14.60 -34.07 35.33
N ALA A 251 13.68 -34.96 34.95
CA ALA A 251 13.63 -36.32 35.48
C ALA A 251 14.86 -37.10 34.98
N SER A 252 15.64 -37.67 35.90
CA SER A 252 16.78 -38.53 35.57
C SER A 252 16.28 -39.85 34.96
N PHE A 253 16.74 -40.15 33.76
CA PHE A 253 16.47 -41.42 33.09
C PHE A 253 17.55 -42.43 33.50
N ALA A 254 17.16 -43.48 34.22
CA ALA A 254 18.05 -44.60 34.51
C ALA A 254 17.87 -45.69 33.43
N PRO A 255 18.92 -46.09 32.69
CA PRO A 255 18.82 -47.19 31.74
C PRO A 255 18.82 -48.54 32.48
N ALA A 256 17.92 -49.44 32.07
CA ALA A 256 17.86 -50.81 32.58
C ALA A 256 18.98 -51.69 31.97
N PRO A 257 19.53 -52.66 32.72
CA PRO A 257 20.58 -53.54 32.22
C PRO A 257 20.04 -54.55 31.20
N PHE A 258 20.77 -54.67 30.09
CA PHE A 258 20.54 -55.67 29.06
C PHE A 258 21.08 -57.03 29.53
N VAL A 259 20.24 -58.06 29.52
CA VAL A 259 20.66 -59.45 29.79
C VAL A 259 20.79 -60.16 28.43
N PRO A 260 21.94 -60.81 28.15
CA PRO A 260 22.28 -61.35 26.82
C PRO A 260 21.46 -62.59 26.42
#